data_AF-A0AA48RG57-F1
#
_entry.id   AF-A0AA48RG57-F1
#
_cell.length_a   1.000
_cell.length_b   1.000
_cell.length_c   1.000
_cell.angle_alpha   90.00
_cell.angle_beta   90.00
_cell.angle_gamma   90.00
#
_symmetry.space_group_name_H-M   'P 1'
#
loop_
_entity.id
_entity.type
_entity.pdbx_description
1 polymer ?
#
loop_
_entity_poly.entity_id
_entity_poly.type
_entity_poly.pdbx_seq_one_letter_code
_entity_poly.pdbx_strand_id
1 'polypeptide(L)'
;MLKKKFYLITMCLLFVMLFQGGASASHPYDPKRHIESTHYNSVDEYFCIQEAVSSIDIADAYDRFKEVLYSRNYDGLGNDRIYFLKAGSGDKNCSELSSSELEDVKIRYYIKDDTSSNCGSSSYSCVARAGSVFVDGHYHYDYGMVYLRTKDYTSDHTINHETGHILGLIDGGPNAPYPSSCGQSIMHSKAYGCSTNYANPTADDLESIENEITGD
;
A
#
# COMPACT_ATOMS: atom_id res chain seq x y z
N MET A 1 -43.96 -12.38 -43.22
CA MET A 1 -43.86 -12.32 -41.73
C MET A 1 -42.57 -12.90 -41.14
N LEU A 2 -41.71 -13.61 -41.87
CA LEU A 2 -40.46 -14.17 -41.34
C LEU A 2 -39.36 -13.12 -41.04
N LYS A 3 -39.29 -12.02 -41.79
CA LYS A 3 -38.18 -11.04 -41.69
C LYS A 3 -38.15 -10.23 -40.39
N LYS A 4 -39.30 -10.02 -39.72
CA LYS A 4 -39.36 -9.25 -38.46
C LYS A 4 -38.90 -10.06 -37.23
N LYS A 5 -38.97 -11.39 -37.29
CA LYS A 5 -38.51 -12.27 -36.19
C LYS A 5 -36.98 -12.42 -36.16
N PHE A 6 -36.30 -12.21 -37.29
CA PHE A 6 -34.84 -12.31 -37.39
C PHE A 6 -34.15 -11.12 -36.71
N TYR A 7 -34.64 -9.90 -36.90
CA TYR A 7 -34.06 -8.69 -36.27
C TYR A 7 -34.13 -8.71 -34.73
N LEU A 8 -35.18 -9.29 -34.14
CA LEU A 8 -35.33 -9.37 -32.69
C LEU A 8 -34.30 -10.32 -32.05
N ILE A 9 -33.97 -11.41 -32.76
CA ILE A 9 -32.97 -12.39 -32.29
C ILE A 9 -31.55 -11.83 -32.42
N THR A 10 -31.27 -11.08 -33.48
CA THR A 10 -29.94 -10.45 -33.66
C THR A 10 -29.69 -9.32 -32.66
N MET A 11 -30.73 -8.55 -32.27
CA MET A 11 -30.59 -7.52 -31.22
C MET A 11 -30.33 -8.12 -29.82
N CYS A 12 -30.97 -9.24 -29.47
CA CYS A 12 -30.70 -9.92 -28.20
C CYS A 12 -29.27 -10.50 -28.13
N LEU A 13 -28.73 -11.01 -29.25
CA LEU A 13 -27.36 -11.54 -29.30
C LEU A 13 -26.28 -10.45 -29.18
N LEU A 14 -26.56 -9.23 -29.66
CA LEU A 14 -25.67 -8.08 -29.47
C LEU A 14 -25.70 -7.52 -28.04
N PHE A 15 -26.81 -7.69 -27.31
CA PHE A 15 -26.93 -7.26 -25.91
C PHE A 15 -26.20 -8.20 -24.94
N VAL A 16 -26.07 -9.49 -25.27
CA VAL A 16 -25.36 -10.47 -24.42
C VAL A 16 -23.83 -10.33 -24.52
N MET A 17 -23.30 -9.78 -25.62
CA MET A 17 -21.85 -9.53 -25.75
C MET A 17 -21.35 -8.26 -25.05
N LEU A 18 -22.25 -7.44 -24.50
CA LEU A 18 -21.88 -6.22 -23.74
C LEU A 18 -21.64 -6.47 -22.25
N PHE A 19 -21.77 -7.71 -21.77
CA PHE A 19 -21.59 -8.09 -20.36
C PHE A 19 -20.35 -8.94 -20.07
N GLN A 20 -19.32 -8.86 -20.93
CA GLN A 20 -18.01 -9.44 -20.62
C GLN A 20 -16.91 -8.37 -20.61
N GLY A 21 -17.18 -7.27 -19.91
CA GLY A 21 -16.12 -6.61 -19.16
C GLY A 21 -15.82 -7.49 -17.96
N GLY A 22 -15.00 -8.53 -18.15
CA GLY A 22 -14.28 -9.09 -17.01
C GLY A 22 -13.38 -7.97 -16.52
N ALA A 23 -13.83 -7.25 -15.49
CA ALA A 23 -12.94 -6.43 -14.68
C ALA A 23 -11.85 -7.40 -14.21
N SER A 24 -10.71 -7.33 -14.88
CA SER A 24 -9.57 -8.13 -14.51
C SER A 24 -9.11 -7.56 -13.19
N ALA A 25 -9.13 -8.43 -12.18
CA ALA A 25 -8.86 -8.18 -10.78
C ALA A 25 -7.93 -6.99 -10.55
N SER A 26 -8.40 -6.08 -9.70
CA SER A 26 -7.60 -5.36 -8.73
C SER A 26 -6.25 -6.08 -8.51
N HIS A 27 -5.14 -5.33 -8.60
CA HIS A 27 -3.80 -5.87 -8.33
C HIS A 27 -3.86 -6.83 -7.13
N PRO A 28 -3.21 -8.00 -7.18
CA PRO A 28 -3.35 -8.98 -6.13
C PRO A 28 -3.14 -8.35 -4.75
N TYR A 29 -4.09 -8.65 -3.88
CA TYR A 29 -4.19 -8.16 -2.52
C TYR A 29 -4.26 -9.36 -1.59
N ASP A 30 -3.64 -9.25 -0.42
CA ASP A 30 -3.74 -10.27 0.62
C ASP A 30 -4.47 -9.68 1.82
N PRO A 31 -5.78 -10.00 2.01
CA PRO A 31 -6.55 -9.47 3.13
C PRO A 31 -5.99 -9.90 4.49
N LYS A 32 -5.10 -10.91 4.54
CA LYS A 32 -4.38 -11.29 5.76
C LYS A 32 -3.27 -10.33 6.16
N ARG A 33 -3.19 -9.14 5.56
CA ARG A 33 -2.08 -8.18 5.72
C ARG A 33 -2.53 -6.76 6.06
N HIS A 34 -3.81 -6.52 6.29
CA HIS A 34 -4.30 -5.16 6.54
C HIS A 34 -4.07 -4.73 8.01
N ILE A 35 -3.93 -3.42 8.22
CA ILE A 35 -3.90 -2.82 9.56
C ILE A 35 -5.35 -2.60 10.00
N GLU A 36 -5.74 -3.04 11.19
CA GLU A 36 -7.15 -3.03 11.67
C GLU A 36 -7.79 -1.64 11.57
N SER A 37 -6.98 -0.60 11.76
CA SER A 37 -7.43 0.78 11.72
C SER A 37 -8.19 1.12 10.44
N THR A 38 -7.82 0.55 9.29
CA THR A 38 -8.42 0.86 7.98
C THR A 38 -9.94 0.61 7.91
N HIS A 39 -10.49 -0.20 8.82
CA HIS A 39 -11.93 -0.55 8.85
C HIS A 39 -12.80 0.41 9.66
N TYR A 40 -12.21 1.32 10.43
CA TYR A 40 -13.01 2.26 11.22
C TYR A 40 -13.67 3.31 10.32
N ASN A 41 -14.82 3.84 10.76
CA ASN A 41 -15.63 4.82 10.00
C ASN A 41 -14.92 6.17 9.73
N SER A 42 -13.69 6.33 10.22
CA SER A 42 -12.80 7.48 10.07
C SER A 42 -11.42 7.00 10.55
N VAL A 43 -10.44 6.88 9.66
CA VAL A 43 -9.09 6.41 10.00
C VAL A 43 -8.09 7.52 9.69
N ASP A 44 -7.80 8.29 10.73
CA ASP A 44 -6.60 9.10 10.75
C ASP A 44 -5.42 8.15 10.97
N GLU A 45 -4.82 7.68 9.89
CA GLU A 45 -3.60 6.88 9.98
C GLU A 45 -2.41 7.81 10.16
N TYR A 46 -2.12 8.08 11.42
CA TYR A 46 -0.93 8.83 11.76
C TYR A 46 0.31 8.02 11.39
N PHE A 47 1.28 8.69 10.79
CA PHE A 47 2.62 8.16 10.62
C PHE A 47 3.66 8.92 11.46
N CYS A 48 4.65 8.17 11.93
CA CYS A 48 5.86 8.71 12.52
C CYS A 48 7.07 8.20 11.76
N ILE A 49 8.18 8.94 11.86
CA ILE A 49 9.47 8.53 11.32
C ILE A 49 10.43 8.34 12.48
N GLN A 50 11.25 7.31 12.39
CA GLN A 50 12.37 7.04 13.26
C GLN A 50 13.62 7.01 12.40
N GLU A 51 14.59 7.83 12.75
CA GLU A 51 15.94 7.67 12.24
C GLU A 51 16.75 6.80 13.22
N ALA A 52 17.49 5.82 12.72
CA ALA A 52 18.43 5.07 13.56
C ALA A 52 19.86 5.64 13.54
N VAL A 53 20.20 6.55 12.62
CA VAL A 53 21.58 7.02 12.40
C VAL A 53 21.66 8.49 11.97
N SER A 54 21.64 9.42 12.96
CA SER A 54 21.80 10.91 13.01
C SER A 54 22.26 11.77 11.80
N SER A 55 22.16 11.31 10.56
CA SER A 55 22.68 11.96 9.35
C SER A 55 21.57 12.56 8.48
N ILE A 56 20.32 12.24 8.79
CA ILE A 56 19.11 12.76 8.18
C ILE A 56 18.37 13.56 9.24
N ASP A 57 18.10 14.82 8.96
CA ASP A 57 17.24 15.61 9.82
C ASP A 57 15.81 15.06 9.80
N ILE A 58 15.22 14.88 10.97
CA ILE A 58 13.92 14.22 11.11
C ILE A 58 12.78 15.06 10.51
N ALA A 59 12.90 16.39 10.52
CA ALA A 59 11.91 17.27 9.89
C ALA A 59 12.03 17.20 8.37
N ASP A 60 13.26 17.16 7.83
CA ASP A 60 13.49 16.93 6.40
C ASP A 60 12.95 15.57 5.94
N ALA A 61 13.19 14.51 6.73
CA ALA A 61 12.62 13.19 6.47
C ALA A 61 11.08 13.26 6.47
N TYR A 62 10.48 13.92 7.46
CA TYR A 62 9.04 14.06 7.54
C TYR A 62 8.46 14.76 6.32
N ASP A 63 9.01 15.91 5.93
CA ASP A 63 8.54 16.66 4.77
C ASP A 63 8.67 15.84 3.48
N ARG A 64 9.74 15.03 3.37
CA ARG A 64 9.94 14.13 2.25
C ARG A 64 8.87 13.03 2.16
N PHE A 65 8.57 12.34 3.25
CA PHE A 65 7.53 11.31 3.24
C PHE A 65 6.17 11.91 2.97
N LYS A 66 5.87 13.06 3.57
CA LYS A 66 4.63 13.79 3.30
C LYS A 66 4.50 14.13 1.82
N GLU A 67 5.55 14.69 1.21
CA GLU A 67 5.55 14.98 -0.23
C GLU A 67 5.24 13.72 -1.04
N VAL A 68 5.94 12.61 -0.78
CA VAL A 68 5.77 11.37 -1.55
C VAL A 68 4.38 10.78 -1.36
N LEU A 69 3.91 10.58 -0.12
CA LEU A 69 2.64 9.90 0.16
C LEU A 69 1.44 10.70 -0.35
N TYR A 70 1.43 12.01 -0.11
CA TYR A 70 0.30 12.86 -0.50
C TYR A 70 0.30 13.18 -2.00
N SER A 71 1.45 13.42 -2.62
CA SER A 71 1.50 13.72 -4.06
C SER A 71 1.12 12.51 -4.92
N ARG A 72 1.18 11.30 -4.36
CA ARG A 72 0.92 10.03 -5.07
C ARG A 72 -0.45 9.42 -4.72
N ASN A 73 -1.33 10.21 -4.09
CA ASN A 73 -2.75 9.92 -3.91
C ASN A 73 -3.06 8.74 -2.97
N TYR A 74 -2.22 8.53 -1.96
CA TYR A 74 -2.59 7.69 -0.81
C TYR A 74 -3.51 8.39 0.18
N ASP A 75 -3.64 9.72 0.07
CA ASP A 75 -4.51 10.54 0.90
C ASP A 75 -5.98 10.46 0.41
N GLY A 76 -6.93 10.20 1.31
CA GLY A 76 -8.36 10.13 0.99
C GLY A 76 -8.82 8.81 0.36
N LEU A 77 -8.02 7.73 0.44
CA LEU A 77 -8.39 6.41 -0.08
C LEU A 77 -9.57 5.79 0.68
N GLY A 78 -10.34 4.95 -0.04
CA GLY A 78 -11.42 4.17 0.54
C GLY A 78 -12.62 5.00 1.00
N ASN A 79 -13.04 5.98 0.20
CA ASN A 79 -14.04 7.00 0.56
C ASN A 79 -13.65 7.82 1.81
N ASP A 80 -12.51 8.52 1.75
CA ASP A 80 -12.08 9.44 2.83
C ASP A 80 -11.83 8.73 4.17
N ARG A 81 -11.58 7.42 4.15
CA ARG A 81 -11.33 6.67 5.39
C ARG A 81 -9.86 6.66 5.78
N ILE A 82 -8.92 6.80 4.84
CA ILE A 82 -7.49 6.79 5.16
C ILE A 82 -6.88 8.17 4.91
N TYR A 83 -6.39 8.80 5.99
CA TYR A 83 -5.60 10.03 5.95
C TYR A 83 -4.23 9.81 6.58
N PHE A 84 -3.16 10.15 5.86
CA PHE A 84 -1.77 9.96 6.33
C PHE A 84 -1.30 11.10 7.24
N LEU A 85 -1.93 11.26 8.40
CA LEU A 85 -1.68 12.41 9.28
C LEU A 85 -0.36 12.31 10.07
N LYS A 86 0.02 13.42 10.66
CA LYS A 86 1.28 13.59 11.38
C LYS A 86 1.17 13.18 12.85
N ALA A 87 1.95 12.20 13.29
CA ALA A 87 2.12 11.97 14.71
C ALA A 87 3.11 12.97 15.34
N GLY A 88 2.71 13.65 16.40
CA GLY A 88 3.57 14.61 17.12
C GLY A 88 3.91 15.90 16.35
N SER A 89 4.94 16.64 16.79
CA SER A 89 5.32 17.93 16.19
C SER A 89 6.17 17.82 14.92
N GLY A 90 6.53 16.61 14.45
CA GLY A 90 7.31 16.35 13.21
C GLY A 90 8.81 16.54 13.34
N ASP A 91 9.22 17.00 14.50
CA ASP A 91 10.61 17.19 14.89
C ASP A 91 11.01 16.10 15.90
N LYS A 92 10.12 15.13 16.14
CA LYS A 92 10.28 14.02 17.07
C LYS A 92 10.37 12.71 16.32
N ASN A 93 11.32 11.87 16.71
CA ASN A 93 11.35 10.48 16.30
C ASN A 93 10.17 9.71 16.89
N CYS A 94 9.77 8.61 16.26
CA CYS A 94 8.77 7.68 16.80
C CYS A 94 9.04 7.28 18.25
N SER A 95 10.32 7.07 18.63
CA SER A 95 10.70 6.69 19.99
C SER A 95 10.51 7.79 21.03
N GLU A 96 10.29 9.03 20.61
CA GLU A 96 10.08 10.20 21.46
C GLU A 96 8.59 10.52 21.67
N LEU A 97 7.71 9.77 21.00
CA LEU A 97 6.27 9.85 21.20
C LEU A 97 5.88 9.09 22.47
N SER A 98 4.93 9.67 23.21
CA SER A 98 4.28 9.03 24.35
C SER A 98 3.46 7.81 23.93
N SER A 99 3.12 6.94 24.89
CA SER A 99 2.30 5.76 24.62
C SER A 99 0.95 6.12 24.01
N SER A 100 0.29 7.19 24.47
CA SER A 100 -0.97 7.65 23.90
C SER A 100 -0.81 8.20 22.48
N GLU A 101 0.27 8.90 22.19
CA GLU A 101 0.56 9.32 20.80
C GLU A 101 0.78 8.09 19.90
N LEU A 102 1.48 7.06 20.39
CA LEU A 102 1.74 5.83 19.63
C LEU A 102 0.53 4.92 19.41
N GLU A 103 -0.53 5.06 20.21
CA GLU A 103 -1.81 4.34 20.00
C GLU A 103 -2.49 4.79 18.70
N ASP A 104 -2.37 6.07 18.37
CA ASP A 104 -2.91 6.65 17.14
C ASP A 104 -1.98 6.45 15.93
N VAL A 105 -0.68 6.15 16.15
CA VAL A 105 0.27 5.88 15.06
C VAL A 105 0.21 4.45 14.55
N LYS A 106 -0.42 4.29 13.38
CA LYS A 106 -0.65 3.01 12.71
C LYS A 106 0.46 2.63 11.73
N ILE A 107 1.17 3.62 11.18
CA ILE A 107 2.27 3.37 10.24
C ILE A 107 3.55 4.01 10.78
N ARG A 108 4.63 3.22 10.87
CA ARG A 108 5.90 3.68 11.44
C ARG A 108 7.02 3.46 10.45
N TYR A 109 7.68 4.52 10.02
CA TYR A 109 8.83 4.44 9.12
C TYR A 109 10.12 4.45 9.92
N TYR A 110 11.01 3.50 9.64
CA TYR A 110 12.33 3.39 10.24
C TYR A 110 13.39 3.50 9.16
N ILE A 111 14.23 4.54 9.23
CA ILE A 111 15.35 4.74 8.31
C ILE A 111 16.63 4.25 9.00
N LYS A 112 17.28 3.23 8.44
CA LYS A 112 18.47 2.58 9.02
C LYS A 112 19.46 2.18 7.92
N ASP A 113 20.75 2.12 8.21
CA ASP A 113 21.74 1.59 7.24
C ASP A 113 21.64 0.07 7.07
N ASP A 114 21.35 -0.64 8.17
CA ASP A 114 21.21 -2.09 8.21
C ASP A 114 19.78 -2.47 8.63
N THR A 115 19.08 -3.12 7.71
CA THR A 115 17.73 -3.63 7.89
C THR A 115 17.70 -5.13 8.23
N SER A 116 18.85 -5.81 8.33
CA SER A 116 18.94 -7.27 8.42
C SER A 116 18.20 -7.88 9.62
N SER A 117 18.17 -7.20 10.76
CA SER A 117 17.44 -7.65 11.96
C SER A 117 15.94 -7.76 11.76
N ASN A 118 15.39 -7.00 10.81
CA ASN A 118 13.96 -6.89 10.55
C ASN A 118 13.57 -7.54 9.22
N CYS A 119 14.41 -7.41 8.20
CA CYS A 119 14.17 -7.88 6.85
C CYS A 119 14.82 -9.23 6.54
N GLY A 120 15.64 -9.78 7.44
CA GLY A 120 16.43 -11.00 7.21
C GLY A 120 17.66 -10.79 6.29
N SER A 121 17.80 -9.59 5.71
CA SER A 121 18.96 -9.16 4.92
C SER A 121 19.06 -7.64 4.93
N SER A 122 20.27 -7.11 4.80
CA SER A 122 20.53 -5.69 4.54
C SER A 122 20.41 -5.33 3.05
N SER A 123 20.09 -6.32 2.20
CA SER A 123 20.05 -6.15 0.74
C SER A 123 18.75 -5.52 0.22
N TYR A 124 17.75 -5.31 1.07
CA TYR A 124 16.46 -4.72 0.70
C TYR A 124 15.80 -4.01 1.89
N SER A 125 14.89 -3.11 1.56
CA SER A 125 13.91 -2.56 2.50
C SER A 125 12.73 -3.54 2.62
N CYS A 126 11.97 -3.46 3.70
CA CYS A 126 10.83 -4.37 3.90
C CYS A 126 9.79 -3.79 4.85
N VAL A 127 8.67 -4.49 4.95
CA VAL A 127 7.63 -4.24 5.95
C VAL A 127 7.56 -5.32 7.02
N ALA A 128 7.17 -4.93 8.23
CA ALA A 128 6.70 -5.83 9.27
C ALA A 128 5.37 -5.32 9.85
N ARG A 129 4.63 -6.22 10.50
CA ARG A 129 3.37 -5.89 11.18
C ARG A 129 3.41 -6.46 12.59
N ALA A 130 2.71 -5.82 13.51
CA ALA A 130 2.67 -6.20 14.92
C ALA A 130 1.25 -6.09 15.47
N GLY A 131 1.01 -6.77 16.60
CA GLY A 131 -0.32 -6.77 17.23
C GLY A 131 -1.33 -7.59 16.43
N SER A 132 -0.97 -8.81 16.02
CA SER A 132 -1.85 -9.62 15.18
C SER A 132 -3.03 -10.19 15.97
N VAL A 133 -4.25 -9.99 15.49
CA VAL A 133 -5.48 -10.61 15.97
C VAL A 133 -6.10 -11.43 14.84
N PHE A 134 -6.58 -12.65 15.12
CA PHE A 134 -7.22 -13.49 14.11
C PHE A 134 -8.74 -13.32 14.17
N VAL A 135 -9.33 -12.77 13.11
CA VAL A 135 -10.76 -12.48 12.97
C VAL A 135 -11.21 -12.98 11.59
N ASP A 136 -12.38 -13.60 11.51
CA ASP A 136 -13.02 -14.03 10.25
C ASP A 136 -12.10 -14.71 9.23
N GLY A 137 -11.25 -15.62 9.72
CA GLY A 137 -10.40 -16.47 8.87
C GLY A 137 -9.08 -15.83 8.41
N HIS A 138 -8.77 -14.62 8.87
CA HIS A 138 -7.54 -13.91 8.54
C HIS A 138 -6.97 -13.10 9.72
N TYR A 139 -5.75 -12.58 9.56
CA TYR A 139 -5.09 -11.77 10.60
C TYR A 139 -5.27 -10.28 10.31
N HIS A 140 -5.65 -9.55 11.34
CA HIS A 140 -5.68 -8.09 11.45
C HIS A 140 -4.46 -7.68 12.29
N TYR A 141 -3.89 -6.50 12.05
CA TYR A 141 -2.72 -6.02 12.80
C TYR A 141 -2.95 -4.63 13.39
N ASP A 142 -2.48 -4.41 14.61
CA ASP A 142 -2.60 -3.12 15.30
C ASP A 142 -1.84 -1.98 14.58
N TYR A 143 -0.64 -2.28 14.05
CA TYR A 143 0.20 -1.31 13.34
C TYR A 143 1.24 -1.97 12.42
N GLY A 144 1.70 -1.20 11.44
CA GLY A 144 2.70 -1.56 10.46
C GLY A 144 4.00 -0.78 10.63
N MET A 145 5.12 -1.40 10.23
CA MET A 145 6.45 -0.81 10.28
C MET A 145 7.13 -0.99 8.93
N VAL A 146 7.62 0.12 8.37
CA VAL A 146 8.41 0.14 7.14
C VAL A 146 9.87 0.33 7.52
N TYR A 147 10.73 -0.61 7.17
CA TYR A 147 12.18 -0.54 7.40
C TYR A 147 12.87 -0.20 6.10
N LEU A 148 13.28 1.06 5.97
CA LEU A 148 13.98 1.57 4.81
C LEU A 148 15.48 1.62 5.06
N ARG A 149 16.22 1.15 4.07
CA ARG A 149 17.66 1.42 4.03
C ARG A 149 17.86 2.91 3.81
N THR A 150 18.87 3.50 4.44
CA THR A 150 19.24 4.91 4.23
C THR A 150 19.37 5.23 2.74
N LYS A 151 20.04 4.41 1.93
CA LYS A 151 20.15 4.66 0.48
C LYS A 151 18.81 4.61 -0.29
N ASP A 152 17.77 4.02 0.28
CA ASP A 152 16.45 3.88 -0.34
C ASP A 152 15.49 5.02 0.07
N TYR A 153 15.80 5.81 1.12
CA TYR A 153 14.89 6.87 1.58
C TYR A 153 14.65 7.94 0.50
N THR A 154 15.59 8.13 -0.44
CA THR A 154 15.45 9.11 -1.52
C THR A 154 14.55 8.62 -2.65
N SER A 155 14.15 7.34 -2.67
CA SER A 155 13.41 6.70 -3.75
C SER A 155 11.90 6.79 -3.54
N ASP A 156 11.19 7.60 -4.35
CA ASP A 156 9.72 7.66 -4.38
C ASP A 156 9.13 6.25 -4.54
N HIS A 157 9.68 5.48 -5.49
CA HIS A 157 9.23 4.11 -5.74
C HIS A 157 9.32 3.27 -4.48
N THR A 158 10.45 3.30 -3.77
CA THR A 158 10.63 2.42 -2.60
C THR A 158 9.72 2.84 -1.45
N ILE A 159 9.57 4.14 -1.19
CA ILE A 159 8.63 4.63 -0.16
C ILE A 159 7.20 4.17 -0.49
N ASN A 160 6.74 4.38 -1.72
CA ASN A 160 5.38 4.02 -2.11
C ASN A 160 5.17 2.50 -2.21
N HIS A 161 6.18 1.75 -2.67
CA HIS A 161 6.14 0.28 -2.75
C HIS A 161 5.99 -0.35 -1.36
N GLU A 162 6.84 0.05 -0.40
CA GLU A 162 6.72 -0.47 0.96
C GLU A 162 5.44 0.04 1.65
N THR A 163 4.97 1.24 1.33
CA THR A 163 3.68 1.74 1.84
C THR A 163 2.52 0.92 1.26
N GLY A 164 2.55 0.59 -0.03
CA GLY A 164 1.60 -0.32 -0.67
C GLY A 164 1.55 -1.68 0.04
N HIS A 165 2.70 -2.22 0.42
CA HIS A 165 2.74 -3.44 1.24
C HIS A 165 2.06 -3.27 2.59
N ILE A 166 2.31 -2.17 3.31
CA ILE A 166 1.61 -1.91 4.58
C ILE A 166 0.10 -1.89 4.38
N LEU A 167 -0.37 -1.28 3.29
CA LEU A 167 -1.77 -1.21 2.91
C LEU A 167 -2.34 -2.50 2.31
N GLY A 168 -1.56 -3.59 2.24
CA GLY A 168 -2.05 -4.93 1.87
C GLY A 168 -1.75 -5.38 0.43
N LEU A 169 -1.15 -4.52 -0.39
CA LEU A 169 -0.69 -4.91 -1.73
C LEU A 169 0.46 -5.92 -1.65
N ILE A 170 0.50 -6.89 -2.58
CA ILE A 170 1.58 -7.88 -2.65
C ILE A 170 2.45 -7.66 -3.88
N ASP A 171 3.68 -8.16 -3.83
CA ASP A 171 4.61 -8.10 -4.95
C ASP A 171 4.07 -8.79 -6.19
N GLY A 172 4.25 -8.16 -7.34
CA GLY A 172 3.94 -8.74 -8.65
C GLY A 172 5.13 -8.68 -9.61
N GLY A 173 4.97 -9.38 -10.74
CA GLY A 173 5.99 -9.53 -11.77
C GLY A 173 6.46 -10.99 -11.95
N PRO A 174 7.27 -11.28 -12.98
CA PRO A 174 7.61 -12.65 -13.36
C PRO A 174 8.30 -13.47 -12.28
N ASN A 175 9.10 -12.81 -11.41
CA ASN A 175 9.87 -13.45 -10.35
C ASN A 175 9.36 -13.11 -8.95
N ALA A 176 8.17 -12.51 -8.83
CA ALA A 176 7.58 -12.20 -7.54
C ALA A 176 6.99 -13.45 -6.86
N PRO A 177 6.79 -13.44 -5.52
CA PRO A 177 6.03 -14.46 -4.81
C PRO A 177 4.63 -14.72 -5.39
N TYR A 178 4.01 -13.71 -6.00
CA TYR A 178 2.81 -13.85 -6.81
C TYR A 178 3.12 -13.53 -8.28
N PRO A 179 3.46 -14.56 -9.09
CA PRO A 179 3.92 -14.32 -10.45
C PRO A 179 2.84 -13.70 -11.34
N SER A 180 3.20 -12.62 -12.04
CA SER A 180 2.32 -11.93 -12.99
C SER A 180 3.13 -11.34 -14.16
N SER A 181 2.47 -10.91 -15.23
CA SER A 181 3.12 -10.10 -16.26
C SER A 181 3.44 -8.71 -15.72
N CYS A 182 4.55 -8.12 -16.17
CA CYS A 182 4.89 -6.74 -15.81
C CYS A 182 3.87 -5.72 -16.35
N GLY A 183 3.00 -5.25 -15.46
CA GLY A 183 2.18 -4.04 -15.61
C GLY A 183 2.84 -2.76 -15.04
N GLN A 184 2.07 -1.69 -14.93
CA GLN A 184 2.52 -0.37 -14.42
C GLN A 184 2.38 -0.19 -12.90
N SER A 185 2.00 -1.25 -12.17
CA SER A 185 1.77 -1.21 -10.72
C SER A 185 3.00 -0.75 -9.93
N ILE A 186 2.77 -0.06 -8.81
CA ILE A 186 3.80 0.25 -7.81
C ILE A 186 4.45 -1.01 -7.22
N MET A 187 3.74 -2.14 -7.23
CA MET A 187 4.22 -3.43 -6.73
C MET A 187 5.07 -4.21 -7.73
N HIS A 188 5.20 -3.70 -8.97
CA HIS A 188 6.04 -4.29 -9.99
C HIS A 188 7.38 -3.56 -10.06
N SER A 189 8.46 -4.27 -9.74
CA SER A 189 9.80 -3.70 -9.69
C SER A 189 10.82 -4.51 -10.50
N LYS A 190 11.97 -3.89 -10.76
CA LYS A 190 13.13 -4.55 -11.36
C LYS A 190 13.64 -5.73 -10.54
N ALA A 191 13.45 -5.71 -9.22
CA ALA A 191 13.82 -6.84 -8.36
C ALA A 191 13.01 -8.10 -8.71
N TYR A 192 11.80 -7.94 -9.24
CA TYR A 192 10.89 -9.03 -9.62
C TYR A 192 10.88 -9.33 -11.12
N GLY A 193 11.90 -8.87 -11.85
CA GLY A 193 12.07 -9.18 -13.28
C GLY A 193 11.37 -8.21 -14.23
N CYS A 194 10.86 -7.07 -13.74
CA CYS A 194 10.33 -6.01 -14.60
C CYS A 194 11.40 -5.03 -15.06
N SER A 195 11.08 -4.19 -16.05
CA SER A 195 12.02 -3.25 -16.66
C SER A 195 12.04 -1.88 -15.98
N THR A 196 11.02 -1.55 -15.19
CA THR A 196 10.80 -0.22 -14.62
C THR A 196 10.42 -0.32 -13.15
N ASN A 197 10.89 0.65 -12.36
CA ASN A 197 10.42 0.90 -10.99
C ASN A 197 9.50 2.12 -11.07
N TYR A 198 8.19 1.91 -11.10
CA TYR A 198 7.23 3.01 -11.18
C TYR A 198 7.17 3.75 -9.84
N ALA A 199 7.24 5.08 -9.84
CA ALA A 199 7.24 5.86 -8.61
C ALA A 199 5.86 5.95 -7.95
N ASN A 200 4.79 5.68 -8.69
CA ASN A 200 3.42 6.00 -8.30
C ASN A 200 2.53 4.76 -8.36
N PRO A 201 1.55 4.63 -7.45
CA PRO A 201 0.47 3.66 -7.61
C PRO A 201 -0.37 3.99 -8.84
N THR A 202 -0.90 2.95 -9.48
CA THR A 202 -1.92 3.07 -10.54
C THR A 202 -3.32 3.19 -9.94
N ALA A 203 -4.32 3.49 -10.77
CA ALA A 203 -5.72 3.41 -10.34
C ALA A 203 -6.08 2.02 -9.81
N ASP A 204 -5.61 0.96 -10.49
CA ASP A 204 -5.84 -0.42 -10.08
C ASP A 204 -5.20 -0.74 -8.70
N ASP A 205 -4.03 -0.18 -8.40
CA ASP A 205 -3.39 -0.34 -7.07
C ASP A 205 -4.24 0.31 -5.97
N LEU A 206 -4.76 1.51 -6.23
CA LEU A 206 -5.61 2.24 -5.29
C LEU A 206 -6.98 1.58 -5.12
N GLU A 207 -7.58 1.09 -6.21
CA GLU A 207 -8.86 0.38 -6.20
C GLU A 207 -8.75 -0.96 -5.44
N SER A 208 -7.63 -1.69 -5.55
CA SER A 208 -7.38 -2.88 -4.72
C SER A 208 -7.48 -2.56 -3.23
N ILE A 209 -6.83 -1.48 -2.81
CA ILE A 209 -6.83 -1.04 -1.42
C ILE A 209 -8.26 -0.63 -1.01
N GLU A 210 -8.92 0.20 -1.81
CA GLU A 210 -10.29 0.67 -1.52
C GLU A 210 -11.33 -0.45 -1.43
N ASN A 211 -11.31 -1.42 -2.36
CA ASN A 211 -12.26 -2.53 -2.36
C ASN A 211 -12.16 -3.38 -1.10
N GLU A 212 -10.96 -3.54 -0.57
CA GLU A 212 -10.73 -4.37 0.62
C GLU A 212 -11.09 -3.62 1.89
N ILE A 213 -10.83 -2.32 1.94
CA ILE A 213 -11.25 -1.47 3.06
C ILE A 213 -12.79 -1.31 3.05
N THR A 214 -13.46 -1.24 1.90
CA THR A 214 -14.94 -1.07 1.79
C THR A 214 -15.72 -2.39 1.80
N GLY A 215 -15.05 -3.52 1.59
CA GLY A 215 -15.67 -4.80 1.27
C GLY A 215 -16.02 -5.69 2.46
N ASP A 216 -15.51 -5.37 3.64
CA ASP A 216 -15.88 -5.96 4.94
C ASP A 216 -17.05 -5.20 5.59
#